data_AF-A0ABD7LRW1-F1
#
_entry.id   AF-A0ABD7LRW1-F1
#
_cell.length_a   1.000
_cell.length_b   1.000
_cell.length_c   1.000
_cell.angle_alpha   90.00
_cell.angle_beta   90.00
_cell.angle_gamma   90.00
#
_symmetry.space_group_name_H-M   'P 1'
#
loop_
_entity.id
_entity.type
_entity.pdbx_description
1 polymer ?
#
loop_
_entity_poly.entity_id
_entity_poly.type
_entity_poly.pdbx_seq_one_letter_code
_entity_poly.pdbx_strand_id
1 'polypeptide(L)' 'MTFVVKKMCYLDSRGRGEASVEFAKHHTTKEEADLVASVCGGEVVEVIKPKRRFSKPKTKPVKKECCCPKSNQAWMRGAK' A
#
# COMPACT_ATOMS: atom_id res chain seq x y z
N MET A 1 -13.50 2.07 -12.03
CA MET A 1 -14.12 1.01 -11.22
C MET A 1 -13.13 -0.15 -11.15
N THR A 2 -13.16 -0.95 -10.10
CA THR A 2 -12.44 -2.23 -10.02
C THR A 2 -13.37 -3.28 -9.45
N PHE A 3 -13.10 -4.55 -9.71
CA PHE A 3 -13.96 -5.66 -9.29
C PHE A 3 -13.19 -6.56 -8.34
N VAL A 4 -13.82 -7.02 -7.26
CA VAL A 4 -13.23 -8.00 -6.33
C VAL A 4 -14.18 -9.18 -6.20
N VAL A 5 -13.65 -10.37 -5.95
CA VAL A 5 -14.48 -11.56 -5.74
C VAL A 5 -14.62 -11.79 -4.23
N LYS A 6 -15.87 -11.96 -3.78
CA LYS A 6 -16.21 -12.24 -2.39
C LYS A 6 -17.03 -13.52 -2.32
N LYS A 7 -16.63 -14.43 -1.44
CA LYS A 7 -17.47 -15.55 -1.00
C LYS A 7 -17.84 -15.32 0.46
N MET A 8 -17.17 -16.03 1.37
CA MET A 8 -17.16 -15.67 2.80
C MET A 8 -16.18 -14.54 3.09
N CYS A 9 -15.04 -14.56 2.39
CA CYS A 9 -13.96 -13.57 2.45
C CYS A 9 -13.67 -13.04 1.05
N TYR A 10 -12.90 -11.95 0.97
CA TYR A 10 -12.37 -11.46 -0.31
C TYR A 10 -11.20 -12.34 -0.77
N LEU A 11 -11.03 -12.52 -2.07
CA LEU A 11 -9.90 -13.31 -2.58
C LEU A 11 -8.66 -12.43 -2.82
N ASP A 12 -7.50 -12.85 -2.31
CA ASP A 12 -6.19 -12.26 -2.62
C ASP A 12 -5.67 -12.74 -3.98
N SER A 13 -4.51 -12.22 -4.41
CA SER A 13 -3.90 -12.60 -5.70
C SER A 13 -3.45 -14.07 -5.78
N ARG A 14 -3.43 -14.77 -4.64
CA ARG A 14 -3.03 -16.17 -4.51
C ARG A 14 -4.24 -17.08 -4.28
N GLY A 15 -5.46 -16.55 -4.31
CA GLY A 15 -6.70 -17.29 -4.06
C GLY A 15 -6.99 -17.57 -2.57
N ARG A 16 -6.32 -16.89 -1.64
CA ARG A 16 -6.58 -17.00 -0.20
C ARG A 16 -7.64 -15.98 0.24
N GLY A 17 -8.33 -16.30 1.32
CA GLY A 17 -9.34 -15.41 1.91
C GLY A 17 -8.70 -14.27 2.70
N GLU A 18 -9.17 -13.06 2.46
CA GLU A 18 -8.83 -11.82 3.15
C GLU A 18 -10.08 -11.17 3.72
N ALA A 19 -9.96 -10.62 4.93
CA ALA A 19 -11.09 -9.99 5.62
C ALA A 19 -11.40 -8.58 5.07
N SER A 20 -10.38 -7.89 4.55
CA SER A 20 -10.51 -6.51 4.05
C SER A 20 -10.45 -6.43 2.53
N VAL A 21 -11.31 -5.60 1.95
CA VAL A 21 -11.31 -5.28 0.52
C VAL A 21 -9.96 -4.72 0.07
N GLU A 22 -9.23 -4.02 0.94
CA GLU A 22 -7.95 -3.39 0.57
C GLU A 22 -6.88 -4.39 0.16
N PHE A 23 -6.90 -5.58 0.76
CA PHE A 23 -5.96 -6.67 0.48
C PHE A 23 -6.46 -7.63 -0.60
N ALA A 24 -7.72 -7.47 -1.03
CA ALA A 24 -8.30 -8.26 -2.10
C ALA A 24 -7.58 -8.03 -3.44
N LYS A 25 -7.58 -9.05 -4.29
CA LYS A 25 -7.21 -8.92 -5.69
C LYS A 25 -8.30 -8.11 -6.40
N HIS A 26 -7.86 -6.99 -6.97
CA HIS A 26 -8.72 -6.14 -7.78
C HIS A 26 -8.51 -6.46 -9.24
N HIS A 27 -9.59 -6.85 -9.91
CA HIS A 27 -9.69 -7.07 -11.34
C HIS A 27 -10.08 -5.77 -12.04
N THR A 28 -9.53 -5.56 -13.22
CA THR A 28 -9.75 -4.37 -14.04
C THR A 28 -11.04 -4.48 -14.84
N THR A 29 -11.39 -5.69 -15.28
CA THR A 29 -12.60 -5.97 -16.05
C THR A 29 -13.56 -6.83 -15.23
N LYS A 30 -14.85 -6.71 -15.53
CA LYS A 30 -15.90 -7.50 -14.88
C LYS A 30 -15.81 -8.97 -15.28
N GLU A 31 -15.53 -9.23 -16.55
CA GLU A 31 -15.37 -10.57 -17.12
C GLU A 31 -14.31 -11.40 -16.40
N GLU A 32 -13.16 -10.81 -16.07
CA GLU A 32 -12.12 -11.49 -15.28
C GLU A 32 -12.61 -11.86 -13.88
N ALA A 33 -13.34 -10.95 -13.23
CA ALA A 33 -13.89 -11.21 -11.90
C ALA A 33 -14.99 -12.28 -11.95
N ASP A 34 -15.83 -12.27 -12.98
CA ASP A 34 -16.90 -13.26 -13.17
C ASP A 34 -16.33 -14.66 -13.40
N LEU A 35 -15.24 -14.79 -14.17
CA LEU A 35 -14.55 -16.07 -14.35
C LEU A 35 -14.02 -16.61 -13.01
N VAL A 36 -13.36 -15.77 -12.21
CA VAL A 36 -12.85 -16.17 -10.89
C VAL A 36 -13.99 -16.51 -9.93
N ALA A 37 -15.07 -15.72 -9.94
CA ALA A 37 -16.26 -15.95 -9.14
C ALA A 37 -16.94 -17.29 -9.51
N SER A 38 -17.04 -17.60 -10.79
CA SER A 38 -17.56 -18.88 -11.30
C SER A 38 -16.74 -20.08 -10.80
N VAL A 39 -15.41 -19.99 -10.87
CA VAL A 39 -14.52 -21.08 -10.43
C VAL A 39 -14.55 -21.27 -8.91
N CYS A 40 -14.58 -20.18 -8.14
CA CYS A 40 -14.53 -20.25 -6.67
C CYS A 40 -15.92 -20.37 -6.00
N GLY A 41 -16.99 -20.21 -6.78
CA GLY A 41 -18.37 -20.10 -6.28
C GLY A 41 -18.54 -18.88 -5.38
N GLY A 42 -18.06 -17.72 -5.84
CA GLY A 42 -18.20 -16.42 -5.16
C GLY A 42 -19.04 -15.45 -5.98
N GLU A 43 -19.14 -14.22 -5.50
CA GLU A 43 -19.85 -13.11 -6.13
C GLU A 43 -18.88 -11.98 -6.47
N VAL A 44 -19.14 -11.27 -7.57
CA VAL A 44 -18.36 -10.10 -7.96
C VAL A 44 -18.91 -8.86 -7.28
N VAL A 45 -18.03 -8.14 -6.58
CA VAL A 45 -18.33 -6.88 -5.90
C VAL A 45 -17.62 -5.75 -6.62
N GLU A 46 -18.38 -4.73 -7.01
CA GLU A 46 -17.84 -3.53 -7.64
C GLU A 46 -17.30 -2.56 -6.59
N VAL A 47 -16.03 -2.17 -6.73
CA VAL A 47 -15.32 -1.31 -5.79
C VAL A 47 -14.82 -0.07 -6.50
N ILE A 48 -15.22 1.10 -5.97
CA ILE A 48 -14.64 2.38 -6.35
C ILE A 48 -13.34 2.52 -5.57
N LYS A 49 -12.19 2.24 -6.19
CA LYS A 49 -10.91 2.62 -5.58
C LYS A 49 -10.86 4.15 -5.49
N PRO A 50 -10.82 4.74 -4.28
CA PRO A 50 -10.45 6.14 -4.20
C PRO A 50 -9.05 6.25 -4.80
N LYS A 51 -8.87 7.13 -5.79
CA LYS A 51 -7.51 7.49 -6.24
C LYS A 51 -6.73 7.83 -4.98
N ARG A 52 -5.69 7.05 -4.66
CA ARG A 52 -4.79 7.36 -3.54
C ARG A 52 -4.31 8.78 -3.81
N ARG A 53 -4.92 9.76 -3.14
CA ARG A 53 -4.33 11.07 -2.99
C ARG A 53 -3.08 10.75 -2.20
N PHE A 54 -1.93 10.66 -2.88
CA PHE A 54 -0.64 10.71 -2.24
C PHE A 54 -0.69 11.99 -1.41
N SER A 55 -1.09 11.89 -0.15
CA SER A 55 -0.82 12.90 0.84
C SER A 55 0.70 12.87 0.93
N LYS A 56 1.34 13.79 0.19
CA LYS A 56 2.75 14.10 0.43
C LYS A 56 2.89 14.18 1.96
N PRO A 57 3.81 13.45 2.59
CA PRO A 57 3.95 13.53 4.03
C PRO A 57 4.07 15.01 4.40
N LYS A 58 3.17 15.50 5.26
CA LYS A 58 3.21 16.88 5.80
C LYS A 58 4.38 17.05 6.78
N THR A 59 5.44 16.28 6.61
CA THR A 59 6.61 16.39 7.46
C THR A 59 7.47 17.49 6.87
N LYS A 60 7.38 18.68 7.45
CA LYS A 60 8.39 19.71 7.22
C LYS A 60 9.74 19.09 7.62
N PRO A 61 10.75 19.06 6.74
CA PRO A 61 12.07 18.62 7.16
C PRO A 61 12.51 19.53 8.30
N VAL A 62 12.70 18.97 9.49
CA VAL A 62 13.35 19.68 10.59
C VAL A 62 14.74 20.00 10.07
N LYS A 63 15.01 21.29 9.82
CA LYS A 63 16.38 21.74 9.57
C LYS A 63 17.15 21.35 10.82
N LYS A 64 18.04 20.36 10.71
CA LYS A 64 19.03 20.12 11.75
C LYS A 64 19.79 21.42 11.91
N GLU A 65 19.72 22.03 13.09
CA GLU A 65 20.65 23.09 13.44
C GLU A 65 22.05 22.55 13.16
N CYS A 66 22.92 23.39 12.56
CA CYS A 66 24.33 23.08 12.46
C CYS A 66 24.86 22.92 13.88
N CYS A 67 24.82 21.69 14.40
CA CYS A 67 25.37 21.40 15.71
C CYS A 67 26.83 21.82 15.66
N CYS A 68 27.18 22.79 16.51
CA CYS A 68 28.57 23.14 16.73
C CYS A 68 29.31 21.83 17.07
N PRO A 69 30.39 21.49 16.35
CA PRO A 69 31.13 20.27 16.62
C PRO A 69 31.61 20.30 18.06
N LYS A 70 31.28 19.25 18.82
CA LYS A 70 31.74 19.09 20.18
C LYS A 70 33.27 19.05 20.17
N SER A 71 33.93 19.74 21.09
CA SER A 71 35.40 19.86 21.13
C SER A 71 36.12 18.51 21.15
N ASN A 72 35.47 17.49 21.70
CA ASN A 72 35.96 16.11 21.75
C ASN A 72 35.98 15.38 20.39
N GLN A 73 35.53 16.02 19.30
CA GLN A 73 35.63 15.50 17.93
C GLN A 73 36.76 16.18 17.13
N ALA A 74 37.56 17.06 17.74
CA ALA A 74 38.64 17.77 17.07
C ALA A 74 39.70 16.83 16.46
N TRP A 75 40.02 15.72 17.14
CA TRP A 75 40.99 14.72 16.69
C TRP A 75 40.57 13.98 15.41
N MET A 76 39.27 13.93 15.09
CA MET A 76 38.77 13.27 13.87
C MET A 76 38.88 14.13 12.61
N ARG A 77 39.22 15.42 12.75
CA ARG A 77 39.24 16.36 11.61
C ARG A 77 40.56 16.40 10.84
N GLY A 78 41.48 15.49 11.15
CA GLY A 78 42.82 15.48 10.59
C GLY A 78 43.59 16.69 11.12
N ALA A 79 44.46 16.47 12.11
CA ALA A 79 45.52 17.42 12.38
C ALA A 79 46.32 17.60 11.08
N LYS A 80 46.53 18.86 10.71
CA LYS A 80 47.30 19.24 9.51
C LYS A 80 48.77 18.88 9.68
#